data_AF-A0A1F6KNA3-F1
#
_entry.id   AF-A0A1F6KNA3-F1
#
_cell.length_a   1.000
_cell.length_b   1.000
_cell.length_c   1.000
_cell.angle_alpha   90.00
_cell.angle_beta   90.00
_cell.angle_gamma   90.00
#
_symmetry.space_group_name_H-M   'P 1'
#
loop_
_entity.id
_entity.type
_entity.pdbx_description
1 polymer ?
#
loop_
_entity_poly.entity_id
_entity_poly.type
_entity_poly.pdbx_seq_one_letter_code
_entity_poly.pdbx_strand_id
1 'polypeptide(L)'
;MACPAGEIATDLGCVPSDPVGFVGRFYGIGLAFLGMVALLFMIIGGYYIMTSQGNIEKLQTGKSFIFYSIAGIALAVFGFVFIQIVTGEILRIPGFN
;
A
#
# COMPACT_ATOMS: atom_id res chain seq x y z
N MET A 1 -9.13 16.27 -22.05
CA MET A 1 -8.99 16.50 -20.59
C MET A 1 -7.65 17.19 -20.41
N ALA A 2 -7.65 18.52 -20.30
CA ALA A 2 -6.41 19.28 -20.16
C ALA A 2 -6.04 19.33 -18.68
N CYS A 3 -4.85 18.84 -18.34
CA CYS A 3 -4.32 18.94 -16.99
C CYS A 3 -3.92 20.40 -16.71
N PRO A 4 -4.04 20.87 -15.45
CA PRO A 4 -3.58 22.21 -15.04
C PRO A 4 -2.06 22.40 -15.28
N ALA A 5 -1.62 23.66 -15.35
CA ALA A 5 -0.22 24.01 -15.60
C ALA A 5 0.70 23.37 -14.53
N GLY A 6 1.70 22.59 -14.98
CA GLY A 6 2.59 21.81 -14.11
C GLY A 6 2.28 20.31 -14.01
N GLU A 7 1.27 19.82 -14.75
CA GLU A 7 0.95 18.40 -14.84
C GLU A 7 1.07 17.88 -16.27
N ILE A 8 1.70 16.72 -16.43
CA ILE A 8 1.80 16.01 -17.71
C ILE A 8 0.62 15.04 -17.85
N ALA A 9 -0.04 15.08 -19.01
CA ALA A 9 -1.09 14.12 -19.34
C ALA A 9 -0.45 12.78 -19.72
N THR A 10 -0.67 11.76 -18.90
CA THR A 10 -0.25 10.39 -19.17
C THR A 10 -1.48 9.48 -19.32
N ASP A 11 -1.29 8.28 -19.88
CA ASP A 11 -2.36 7.26 -20.01
C ASP A 11 -2.96 6.85 -18.64
N LEU A 12 -2.25 7.14 -17.55
CA LEU A 12 -2.66 6.90 -16.17
C LEU A 12 -3.33 8.12 -15.51
N GLY A 13 -3.58 9.19 -16.27
CA GLY A 13 -4.16 10.45 -15.81
C GLY A 13 -3.14 11.60 -15.73
N CYS A 14 -3.56 12.70 -15.11
CA CYS A 14 -2.69 13.86 -14.88
C CYS A 14 -1.68 13.56 -13.78
N VAL A 15 -0.39 13.70 -14.11
CA VAL A 15 0.73 13.44 -13.19
C VAL A 15 1.48 14.76 -12.95
N PRO A 16 1.64 15.19 -11.68
CA PRO A 16 2.44 16.36 -11.35
C PRO A 16 3.90 16.19 -11.78
N SER A 17 4.50 17.23 -12.38
CA SER A 17 5.94 17.26 -12.66
C SER A 17 6.80 17.50 -11.41
N ASP A 18 6.17 17.71 -10.25
CA ASP A 18 6.85 17.83 -8.96
C ASP A 18 7.26 16.46 -8.41
N PRO A 19 8.50 16.29 -7.91
CA PRO A 19 9.00 15.02 -7.40
C PRO A 19 8.09 14.40 -6.32
N VAL A 20 7.47 15.26 -5.51
CA VAL A 20 6.66 14.82 -4.38
C VAL A 20 5.23 14.46 -4.79
N GLY A 21 4.64 15.22 -5.74
CA GLY A 21 3.34 14.90 -6.32
C GLY A 21 3.38 13.59 -7.12
N PHE A 22 4.50 13.33 -7.81
CA PHE A 22 4.76 12.07 -8.48
C PHE A 22 4.77 10.87 -7.50
N VAL A 23 5.51 10.99 -6.38
CA VAL A 23 5.57 9.94 -5.35
C VAL A 23 4.19 9.67 -4.76
N GLY A 24 3.41 10.69 -4.42
CA GLY A 24 2.07 10.51 -3.85
C GLY A 24 1.13 9.73 -4.79
N ARG A 25 1.18 10.01 -6.09
CA ARG A 25 0.37 9.30 -7.10
C ARG A 25 0.80 7.85 -7.26
N PHE A 26 2.10 7.62 -7.37
CA PHE A 26 2.66 6.27 -7.50
C PHE A 26 2.38 5.42 -6.26
N TYR A 27 2.55 6.01 -5.07
CA TYR A 27 2.29 5.36 -3.80
C TYR A 27 0.81 4.99 -3.63
N GLY A 28 -0.11 5.87 -4.07
CA GLY A 28 -1.54 5.59 -4.05
C GLY A 28 -1.94 4.39 -4.90
N ILE A 29 -1.38 4.25 -6.10
CA ILE A 29 -1.59 3.08 -6.97
C ILE A 29 -0.98 1.82 -6.33
N GLY A 30 0.23 1.94 -5.77
CA GLY A 30 0.91 0.84 -5.07
C GLY A 30 0.13 0.32 -3.86
N LEU A 31 -0.42 1.22 -3.04
CA LEU A 31 -1.27 0.88 -1.89
C LEU A 31 -2.53 0.12 -2.31
N ALA A 32 -3.18 0.56 -3.39
CA ALA A 32 -4.37 -0.11 -3.91
C ALA A 32 -4.06 -1.55 -4.33
N PHE A 33 -2.92 -1.75 -5.02
CA PHE A 33 -2.46 -3.07 -5.41
C PHE A 33 -2.09 -3.95 -4.21
N LEU A 34 -1.35 -3.40 -3.24
CA LEU A 34 -0.97 -4.12 -2.01
C LEU A 34 -2.21 -4.52 -1.20
N GLY A 35 -3.20 -3.65 -1.09
CA GLY A 35 -4.47 -3.95 -0.41
C GLY A 35 -5.21 -5.12 -1.06
N MET A 36 -5.26 -5.15 -2.40
CA MET A 36 -5.85 -6.25 -3.15
C MET A 36 -5.12 -7.58 -2.88
N VAL A 37 -3.78 -7.58 -2.98
CA VAL A 37 -2.96 -8.77 -2.75
C VAL A 37 -3.11 -9.28 -1.32
N ALA A 38 -3.07 -8.38 -0.33
CA ALA A 38 -3.22 -8.76 1.07
C ALA A 38 -4.60 -9.38 1.37
N LEU A 39 -5.66 -8.87 0.73
CA LEU A 39 -7.01 -9.44 0.85
C LEU A 39 -7.06 -10.87 0.30
N LEU A 40 -6.39 -11.15 -0.83
CA LEU A 40 -6.28 -12.51 -1.37
C LEU A 40 -5.55 -13.46 -0.40
N PHE A 41 -4.43 -13.03 0.19
CA PHE A 41 -3.72 -13.83 1.18
C PHE A 41 -4.54 -14.09 2.45
N MET A 42 -5.36 -13.12 2.87
CA MET A 42 -6.27 -13.29 4.00
C MET A 42 -7.34 -14.35 3.71
N ILE A 43 -7.91 -14.36 2.49
CA ILE A 43 -8.87 -15.40 2.05
C ILE A 43 -8.21 -16.78 2.05
N ILE A 44 -7.00 -16.90 1.48
CA ILE A 44 -6.27 -18.18 1.43
C ILE A 44 -5.94 -18.69 2.84
N GLY A 45 -5.46 -17.81 3.72
CA GLY A 45 -5.20 -18.14 5.12
C GLY A 45 -6.46 -18.59 5.85
N GLY A 46 -7.58 -17.89 5.64
CA GLY A 46 -8.89 -18.27 6.17
C GLY A 46 -9.35 -19.64 5.68
N TYR A 47 -9.22 -19.92 4.39
CA TYR A 47 -9.55 -21.23 3.81
C TYR A 47 -8.70 -22.34 4.44
N TYR A 48 -7.39 -22.11 4.63
CA TYR A 48 -6.51 -23.05 5.30
C TYR A 48 -6.96 -23.38 6.72
N ILE A 49 -7.37 -22.38 7.50
CA ILE A 49 -7.88 -22.56 8.87
C ILE A 49 -9.19 -23.36 8.85
N MET A 50 -10.13 -23.00 7.96
CA MET A 50 -11.43 -23.67 7.87
C MET A 50 -11.33 -25.13 7.42
N THR A 51 -10.44 -25.45 6.47
CA THR A 51 -10.26 -26.82 5.95
C THR A 51 -9.33 -27.69 6.82
N SER A 52 -8.83 -27.18 7.94
CA SER A 52 -7.79 -27.84 8.72
C SER A 52 -8.22 -29.18 9.36
N GLN A 53 -9.54 -29.46 9.48
CA GLN A 53 -10.08 -30.73 10.01
C GLN A 53 -9.42 -31.25 11.31
N GLY A 54 -8.88 -30.35 12.15
CA GLY A 54 -8.17 -30.68 13.39
C GLY A 54 -6.65 -30.89 13.28
N ASN A 55 -6.04 -30.75 12.10
CA ASN A 55 -4.59 -30.75 11.94
C ASN A 55 -3.99 -29.40 12.38
N ILE A 56 -3.17 -29.44 13.45
CA ILE A 56 -2.51 -28.27 14.04
C ILE A 56 -1.57 -27.55 13.07
N GLU A 57 -0.92 -28.28 12.17
CA GLU A 57 0.02 -27.71 11.19
C GLU A 57 -0.72 -26.78 10.21
N LYS A 58 -1.85 -27.26 9.66
CA LYS A 58 -2.69 -26.48 8.72
C LYS A 58 -3.27 -25.23 9.39
N LEU A 59 -3.66 -25.33 10.66
CA LEU A 59 -4.15 -24.20 11.45
C LEU A 59 -3.06 -23.15 11.67
N GLN A 60 -1.84 -23.59 12.02
CA GLN A 60 -0.71 -22.68 12.25
C GLN A 60 -0.28 -21.99 10.96
N THR A 61 -0.19 -22.74 9.85
CA THR A 61 0.09 -22.19 8.53
C THR A 61 -0.94 -21.12 8.13
N GLY A 62 -2.24 -21.40 8.28
CA GLY A 62 -3.29 -20.43 7.96
C GLY A 62 -3.24 -19.17 8.82
N LYS A 63 -2.92 -19.30 10.12
CA LYS A 63 -2.69 -18.14 11.00
C LYS A 63 -1.48 -17.32 10.54
N SER A 64 -0.36 -17.96 10.21
CA SER A 64 0.83 -17.27 9.70
C SER A 64 0.52 -16.47 8.43
N PHE A 65 -0.25 -17.02 7.49
CA PHE A 65 -0.67 -16.27 6.29
C PHE A 65 -1.44 -14.99 6.64
N ILE A 66 -2.40 -15.07 7.58
CA ILE A 66 -3.15 -13.89 8.02
C ILE A 66 -2.21 -12.88 8.70
N PHE A 67 -1.33 -13.33 9.61
CA PHE A 67 -0.36 -12.45 10.27
C PHE A 67 0.55 -11.71 9.27
N TYR A 68 1.11 -12.43 8.29
CA TYR A 68 1.97 -11.82 7.29
C TYR A 68 1.20 -10.87 6.36
N SER A 69 -0.05 -11.17 6.02
CA SER A 69 -0.89 -10.26 5.23
C SER A 69 -1.14 -8.93 5.97
N ILE A 70 -1.44 -8.98 7.27
CA ILE A 70 -1.67 -7.79 8.10
C ILE A 70 -0.36 -7.03 8.31
N ALA A 71 0.75 -7.73 8.57
CA ALA A 71 2.07 -7.12 8.72
C ALA A 71 2.52 -6.40 7.44
N GLY A 72 2.22 -6.95 6.26
CA GLY A 72 2.50 -6.31 4.98
C GLY A 72 1.71 -5.02 4.75
N ILE A 73 0.40 -5.02 5.05
CA ILE A 73 -0.41 -3.80 4.99
C ILE A 73 0.12 -2.77 6.00
N ALA A 74 0.41 -3.19 7.23
CA ALA A 74 0.95 -2.30 8.25
C ALA A 74 2.26 -1.65 7.79
N LEU A 75 3.18 -2.43 7.22
CA LEU A 75 4.44 -1.93 6.67
C LEU A 75 4.22 -0.89 5.57
N ALA A 76 3.25 -1.11 4.68
CA ALA A 76 2.89 -0.12 3.68
C ALA A 76 2.38 1.18 4.34
N VAL A 77 1.44 1.10 5.29
CA VAL A 77 0.96 2.31 5.98
C VAL A 77 2.09 3.05 6.71
N PHE A 78 3.01 2.33 7.35
CA PHE A 78 4.18 2.94 7.99
C PHE A 78 5.11 3.65 7.00
N GLY A 79 5.31 3.09 5.81
CA GLY A 79 6.10 3.72 4.76
C GLY A 79 5.51 5.06 4.32
N PHE A 80 4.18 5.15 4.22
CA PHE A 80 3.49 6.41 3.90
C PHE A 80 3.76 7.49 4.95
N VAL A 81 3.61 7.15 6.24
CA VAL A 81 3.89 8.07 7.36
C VAL A 81 5.35 8.53 7.32
N PHE A 82 6.28 7.61 7.01
CA PHE A 82 7.70 7.96 6.89
C PHE A 82 7.96 9.00 5.80
N ILE A 83 7.32 8.86 4.64
CA ILE A 83 7.42 9.85 3.56
C ILE A 83 6.92 11.22 4.03
N GLN A 84 5.77 11.28 4.72
CA GLN A 84 5.24 12.53 5.26
C GLN A 84 6.20 13.21 6.24
N ILE A 85 6.83 12.43 7.12
CA ILE A 85 7.81 12.96 8.08
C ILE A 85 9.05 13.50 7.34
N VAL A 86 9.59 12.76 6.37
CA VAL A 86 10.78 13.20 5.61
C VAL A 86 10.50 14.45 4.79
N THR A 87 9.35 14.50 4.11
CA THR A 87 8.97 15.65 3.28
C THR A 87 8.61 16.88 4.12
N GLY A 88 7.83 16.70 5.20
CA GLY A 88 7.33 17.78 6.04
C GLY A 88 8.38 18.33 7.00
N GLU A 89 9.03 17.45 7.78
CA GLU A 89 9.90 17.86 8.88
C GLU A 89 11.37 18.04 8.46
N ILE A 90 11.88 17.20 7.55
CA ILE A 90 13.32 17.18 7.22
C ILE A 90 13.65 18.06 6.00
N LEU A 91 12.88 17.96 4.92
CA LEU A 91 13.09 18.79 3.71
C LEU A 91 12.36 20.14 3.74
N ARG A 92 11.39 20.33 4.65
CA ARG A 92 10.65 21.60 4.86
C ARG A 92 10.18 22.27 3.57
N ILE A 93 9.58 21.49 2.68
CA ILE A 93 9.12 21.98 1.36
C ILE A 93 7.82 22.78 1.58
N PRO A 94 7.81 24.10 1.29
CA PRO A 94 6.59 24.91 1.43
C PRO A 94 5.53 24.46 0.41
N GLY A 95 4.40 23.94 0.90
CA GLY A 95 3.29 23.45 0.05
C GLY A 95 2.75 22.07 0.40
N PHE A 96 3.39 21.36 1.33
CA PHE A 96 2.84 20.13 1.93
C PHE A 96 2.11 20.46 3.23
N ASN A 97 0.84 20.05 3.31
CA ASN A 97 0.04 19.96 4.52
C ASN A 97 -0.37 18.48 4.67
#